data_AF-A0A1B1PUW2-F1
#
_entry.id   AF-A0A1B1PUW2-F1
#
_cell.length_a   1.000
_cell.length_b   1.000
_cell.length_c   1.000
_cell.angle_alpha   90.00
_cell.angle_beta   90.00
_cell.angle_gamma   90.00
#
_symmetry.space_group_name_H-M   'P 1'
#
loop_
_entity.id
_entity.type
_entity.pdbx_description
1 polymer ?
#
loop_
_entity_poly.entity_id
_entity_poly.type
_entity_poly.pdbx_seq_one_letter_code
_entity_poly.pdbx_strand_id
1 'polypeptide(L)'
;MSNVAGKAYAMNVVTPSRPYVTWINRLLFMAARGLPSNLMGLLGLSLIHFARWVIIKRDQWPDLGQGKEDPQNDYMLFCSNFNGTWDQYIDAFSDGIPNGLNLFWYSATKYPLSIPITPFKDYITYNQIGTDYYYNATPGSAQRDVKSALRVYDAVLALAKEYEPSGPSAERFAQSFRDTYLKVQNDLGDPGFGPVASLDTERADVNRLAYIAAAQARFNTERSS
;
A
#
# COMPACT_ATOMS: atom_id res chain seq x y z
N MET A 1 -14.17 12.35 0.41
CA MET A 1 -14.20 11.13 1.24
C MET A 1 -12.75 10.71 1.54
N SER A 2 -12.49 9.90 2.56
CA SER A 2 -11.11 9.46 2.85
C SER A 2 -10.64 8.45 1.79
N ASN A 3 -9.34 8.45 1.50
CA ASN A 3 -8.64 7.40 0.74
C ASN A 3 -8.65 6.03 1.45
N VAL A 4 -9.53 5.83 2.44
CA VAL A 4 -9.50 4.73 3.39
C VAL A 4 -10.87 4.07 3.41
N ALA A 5 -10.91 2.76 3.18
CA ALA A 5 -12.09 1.92 3.36
C ALA A 5 -11.77 0.78 4.34
N GLY A 6 -12.03 1.02 5.62
CA GLY A 6 -11.71 0.09 6.71
C GLY A 6 -10.20 -0.11 6.87
N LYS A 7 -9.72 -1.31 6.56
CA LYS A 7 -8.27 -1.65 6.60
C LYS A 7 -7.53 -1.36 5.29
N ALA A 8 -8.22 -0.94 4.24
CA ALA A 8 -7.62 -0.70 2.92
C ALA A 8 -7.43 0.79 2.67
N TYR A 9 -6.29 1.14 2.07
CA TYR A 9 -5.95 2.47 1.60
C TYR A 9 -5.86 2.47 0.06
N ALA A 10 -6.39 3.51 -0.58
CA ALA A 10 -6.27 3.77 -2.01
C ALA A 10 -5.39 4.99 -2.26
N MET A 11 -4.27 4.78 -2.96
CA MET A 11 -3.31 5.83 -3.29
C MET A 11 -3.32 6.08 -4.78
N ASN A 12 -3.38 7.36 -5.16
CA ASN A 12 -3.23 7.82 -6.54
C ASN A 12 -2.18 8.91 -6.59
N VAL A 13 -1.16 8.71 -7.41
CA VAL A 13 -0.07 9.67 -7.60
C VAL A 13 0.00 10.03 -9.07
N VAL A 14 -0.02 11.33 -9.38
CA VAL A 14 0.09 11.83 -10.75
C VAL A 14 1.36 12.65 -10.86
N THR A 15 2.35 12.14 -11.59
CA THR A 15 3.63 12.84 -11.78
C THR A 15 3.81 13.29 -13.23
N PRO A 16 4.30 14.52 -13.47
CA PRO A 16 4.63 14.98 -14.81
C PRO A 16 5.89 14.25 -15.30
N SER A 17 5.79 13.63 -16.47
CA SER A 17 6.87 12.90 -17.13
C SER A 17 7.33 13.62 -18.39
N ARG A 18 8.66 13.58 -18.59
CA ARG A 18 9.30 14.20 -19.76
C ARG A 18 8.94 13.42 -21.04
N PRO A 19 8.26 14.04 -22.01
CA PRO A 19 7.68 13.30 -23.15
C PRO A 19 8.69 12.60 -24.06
N TYR A 20 9.91 13.13 -24.13
CA TYR A 20 10.95 12.58 -24.99
C TYR A 20 11.60 11.30 -24.42
N VAL A 21 11.32 10.95 -23.15
CA VAL A 21 11.81 9.71 -22.50
C VAL A 21 10.69 8.76 -22.08
N THR A 22 9.41 9.13 -22.15
CA THR A 22 8.28 8.27 -21.76
C THR A 22 8.20 6.98 -22.56
N TRP A 23 8.71 6.97 -23.79
CA TRP A 23 8.81 5.74 -24.60
C TRP A 23 9.74 4.69 -23.96
N ILE A 24 10.78 5.11 -23.24
CA ILE A 24 11.67 4.23 -22.48
C ILE A 24 10.88 3.60 -21.34
N ASN A 25 10.16 4.39 -20.54
CA ASN A 25 9.26 3.87 -19.49
C ASN A 25 8.27 2.85 -20.05
N ARG A 26 7.67 3.11 -21.23
CA ARG A 26 6.77 2.16 -21.88
C ARG A 26 7.46 0.83 -22.21
N LEU A 27 8.69 0.86 -22.70
CA LEU A 27 9.49 -0.33 -22.97
C LEU A 27 9.81 -1.08 -21.67
N LEU A 28 10.22 -0.37 -20.62
CA LEU A 28 10.49 -0.94 -19.30
C LEU A 28 9.25 -1.63 -18.72
N PHE A 29 8.06 -1.02 -18.84
CA PHE A 29 6.80 -1.65 -18.42
C PHE A 29 6.43 -2.87 -19.28
N MET A 30 6.74 -2.87 -20.58
CA MET A 30 6.55 -4.06 -21.42
C MET A 30 7.48 -5.20 -20.99
N ALA A 31 8.76 -4.91 -20.74
CA ALA A 31 9.74 -5.88 -20.28
C ALA A 31 9.42 -6.42 -18.88
N ALA A 32 9.05 -5.56 -17.94
CA ALA A 32 8.69 -5.95 -16.57
C ALA A 32 7.47 -6.89 -16.54
N ARG A 33 6.50 -6.71 -17.44
CA ARG A 33 5.37 -7.63 -17.59
C ARG A 33 5.78 -9.03 -18.09
N GLY A 34 6.89 -9.14 -18.80
CA GLY A 34 7.44 -10.42 -19.27
C GLY A 34 8.39 -11.10 -18.28
N LEU A 35 8.78 -10.44 -17.19
CA LEU A 35 9.79 -10.91 -16.24
C LEU A 35 9.31 -10.71 -14.77
N PRO A 36 8.34 -11.53 -14.30
CA PRO A 36 7.69 -11.34 -13.00
C PRO A 36 8.62 -11.55 -11.79
N SER A 37 9.77 -12.21 -11.96
CA SER A 37 10.77 -12.40 -10.91
C SER A 37 11.32 -11.10 -10.33
N ASN A 38 11.36 -10.03 -11.13
CA ASN A 38 11.82 -8.70 -10.70
C ASN A 38 10.84 -8.00 -9.73
N LEU A 39 9.64 -8.54 -9.56
CA LEU A 39 8.60 -8.04 -8.64
C LEU A 39 8.47 -8.91 -7.38
N MET A 40 9.30 -9.94 -7.21
CA MET A 40 9.20 -10.90 -6.10
C MET A 40 9.39 -10.26 -4.72
N GLY A 41 10.21 -9.22 -4.60
CA GLY A 41 10.39 -8.48 -3.33
C GLY A 41 9.09 -7.86 -2.79
N LEU A 42 8.17 -7.44 -3.67
CA LEU A 42 6.85 -6.91 -3.31
C LEU A 42 5.86 -8.00 -2.89
N LEU A 43 5.96 -9.19 -3.48
CA LEU A 43 5.05 -10.31 -3.20
C LEU A 43 5.22 -10.83 -1.77
N GLY A 44 6.42 -10.73 -1.19
CA GLY A 44 6.73 -11.19 0.16
C GLY A 44 5.96 -10.45 1.27
N LEU A 45 5.54 -9.21 1.04
CA LEU A 45 4.84 -8.39 2.02
C LEU A 45 3.33 -8.68 2.07
N SER A 46 2.73 -9.24 1.00
CA SER A 46 1.32 -9.62 0.89
C SER A 46 0.27 -8.52 1.22
N LEU A 47 0.70 -7.26 1.34
CA LEU A 47 -0.14 -6.14 1.76
C LEU A 47 -0.79 -5.40 0.58
N ILE A 48 -0.25 -5.57 -0.63
CA ILE A 48 -0.69 -4.88 -1.84
C ILE A 48 -1.75 -5.72 -2.53
N HIS A 49 -2.92 -5.14 -2.80
CA HIS A 49 -4.01 -5.79 -3.55
C HIS A 49 -3.90 -5.51 -5.03
N PHE A 50 -3.51 -4.29 -5.36
CA PHE A 50 -3.46 -3.79 -6.72
C PHE A 50 -2.40 -2.69 -6.80
N ALA A 51 -1.61 -2.70 -7.86
CA ALA A 51 -0.69 -1.61 -8.19
C ALA A 51 -0.63 -1.49 -9.71
N ARG A 52 -0.77 -0.27 -10.24
CA ARG A 52 -0.78 -0.04 -11.69
C ARG A 52 -0.16 1.31 -12.02
N TRP A 53 0.72 1.28 -13.02
CA TRP A 53 1.27 2.45 -13.67
C TRP A 53 0.59 2.64 -15.02
N VAL A 54 0.17 3.87 -15.30
CA VAL A 54 -0.45 4.27 -16.55
C VAL A 54 0.25 5.54 -17.03
N ILE A 55 0.70 5.53 -18.29
CA ILE A 55 1.21 6.73 -18.95
C ILE A 55 0.05 7.35 -19.73
N ILE A 56 -0.26 8.60 -19.43
CA ILE A 56 -1.22 9.44 -20.14
C ILE A 56 -0.40 10.44 -20.95
N LYS A 57 -0.42 10.32 -22.28
CA LYS A 57 0.29 11.29 -23.11
C LYS A 57 -0.42 12.63 -23.09
N ARG A 58 0.33 13.70 -23.37
CA ARG A 58 -0.21 15.05 -23.42
C ARG A 58 -1.42 15.23 -24.36
N ASP A 59 -1.50 14.45 -25.42
CA ASP A 59 -2.55 14.50 -26.43
C ASP A 59 -3.73 13.56 -26.16
N GLN A 60 -3.71 12.84 -25.02
CA GLN A 60 -4.71 11.84 -24.63
C GLN A 60 -5.67 12.31 -23.54
N TRP A 61 -5.54 13.55 -23.09
CA TRP A 61 -6.44 14.11 -22.08
C TRP A 61 -7.84 14.33 -22.66
N PRO A 62 -8.91 13.92 -21.94
CA PRO A 62 -10.27 14.06 -22.42
C PRO A 62 -10.76 15.50 -22.32
N ASP A 63 -11.54 15.93 -23.30
CA ASP A 63 -12.40 17.11 -23.18
C ASP A 63 -13.78 16.65 -22.71
N LEU A 64 -14.12 16.99 -21.47
CA LEU A 64 -15.40 16.67 -20.81
C LEU A 64 -16.34 17.88 -20.81
N GLY A 65 -16.10 18.88 -21.68
CA GLY A 65 -16.84 20.14 -21.74
C GLY A 65 -16.11 21.33 -21.11
N GLN A 66 -14.91 21.12 -20.55
CA GLN A 66 -14.04 22.20 -20.07
C GLN A 66 -13.18 22.83 -21.17
N GLY A 67 -13.14 22.21 -22.36
CA GLY A 67 -12.23 22.57 -23.44
C GLY A 67 -11.00 21.66 -23.48
N LYS A 68 -10.36 21.59 -24.66
CA LYS A 68 -9.18 20.77 -24.87
C LYS A 68 -7.97 21.35 -24.15
N GLU A 69 -7.44 20.59 -23.21
CA GLU A 69 -6.17 20.89 -22.53
C GLU A 69 -4.97 20.64 -23.48
N ASP A 70 -3.94 21.49 -23.39
CA ASP A 70 -2.65 21.32 -24.11
C ASP A 70 -1.45 21.27 -23.14
N PRO A 71 -1.37 20.20 -22.32
CA PRO A 71 -0.28 20.09 -21.36
C PRO A 71 1.07 19.87 -22.05
N GLN A 72 2.12 20.43 -21.47
CA GLN A 72 3.48 20.31 -22.02
C GLN A 72 4.14 18.96 -21.73
N ASN A 73 3.63 18.21 -20.74
CA ASN A 73 4.19 16.96 -20.28
C ASN A 73 3.23 15.78 -20.54
N ASP A 74 3.82 14.59 -20.65
CA ASP A 74 3.09 13.35 -20.41
C ASP A 74 2.92 13.20 -18.89
N TYR A 75 2.04 12.33 -18.45
CA TYR A 75 1.81 12.10 -17.03
C TYR A 75 1.83 10.62 -16.72
N MET A 76 2.41 10.28 -15.58
CA MET A 76 2.34 8.95 -15.02
C MET A 76 1.35 8.93 -13.87
N LEU A 77 0.26 8.20 -14.04
CA LEU A 77 -0.69 7.87 -13.00
C LEU A 77 -0.27 6.54 -12.38
N PHE A 78 0.05 6.57 -11.09
CA PHE A 78 0.23 5.38 -10.27
C PHE A 78 -0.97 5.21 -9.35
N CYS A 79 -1.65 4.07 -9.45
CA CYS A 79 -2.74 3.66 -8.58
C CYS A 79 -2.30 2.47 -7.75
N SER A 80 -2.53 2.50 -6.44
CA SER A 80 -2.28 1.35 -5.57
C SER A 80 -3.31 1.21 -4.47
N ASN A 81 -3.72 -0.03 -4.21
CA ASN A 81 -4.60 -0.40 -3.11
C ASN A 81 -3.88 -1.38 -2.19
N PHE A 82 -3.86 -1.10 -0.89
CA PHE A 82 -3.11 -1.90 0.07
C PHE A 82 -3.71 -1.89 1.47
N ASN A 83 -3.26 -2.80 2.33
CA ASN A 83 -3.53 -2.77 3.76
C ASN A 83 -2.38 -2.16 4.55
N GLY A 84 -2.71 -1.41 5.59
CA GLY A 84 -1.74 -0.71 6.45
C GLY A 84 -1.78 0.80 6.28
N THR A 85 -0.86 1.50 6.96
CA THR A 85 -0.75 2.96 6.84
C THR A 85 0.06 3.36 5.61
N TRP A 86 -0.09 4.63 5.21
CA TRP A 86 0.68 5.20 4.11
C TRP A 86 2.19 5.10 4.34
N ASP A 87 2.66 5.38 5.56
CA ASP A 87 4.07 5.26 5.93
C ASP A 87 4.58 3.82 5.84
N GLN A 88 3.85 2.86 6.44
CA GLN A 88 4.22 1.44 6.38
C GLN A 88 4.34 0.96 4.93
N TYR A 89 3.42 1.40 4.07
CA TYR A 89 3.42 1.05 2.67
C TYR A 89 4.62 1.64 1.93
N ILE A 90 4.85 2.96 2.04
CA ILE A 90 5.89 3.62 1.25
C ILE A 90 7.30 3.21 1.71
N ASP A 91 7.48 2.96 3.02
CA ASP A 91 8.72 2.42 3.58
C ASP A 91 8.99 1.02 3.04
N ALA A 92 7.97 0.14 3.08
CA ALA A 92 8.11 -1.22 2.56
C ALA A 92 8.38 -1.26 1.04
N PHE A 93 7.87 -0.27 0.28
CA PHE A 93 8.18 -0.11 -1.15
C PHE A 93 9.61 0.36 -1.40
N SER A 94 10.07 1.35 -0.63
CA SER A 94 11.44 1.86 -0.73
C SER A 94 12.47 0.79 -0.37
N ASP A 95 12.21 0.01 0.68
CA ASP A 95 13.12 -1.05 1.14
C ASP A 95 13.08 -2.29 0.25
N GLY A 96 11.88 -2.69 -0.20
CA GLY A 96 11.68 -3.93 -0.94
C GLY A 96 12.13 -3.88 -2.40
N ILE A 97 11.95 -2.75 -3.09
CA ILE A 97 12.23 -2.62 -4.54
C ILE A 97 12.76 -1.23 -4.96
N PRO A 98 13.82 -0.67 -4.32
CA PRO A 98 14.28 0.68 -4.61
C PRO A 98 14.66 0.88 -6.08
N ASN A 99 15.36 -0.08 -6.67
CA ASN A 99 15.74 -0.04 -8.08
C ASN A 99 14.52 -0.10 -9.02
N GLY A 100 13.49 -0.86 -8.64
CA GLY A 100 12.24 -0.94 -9.40
C GLY A 100 11.48 0.38 -9.39
N LEU A 101 11.41 1.05 -8.24
CA LEU A 101 10.80 2.38 -8.13
C LEU A 101 11.52 3.41 -9.00
N ASN A 102 12.86 3.43 -8.94
CA ASN A 102 13.66 4.33 -9.76
C ASN A 102 13.47 4.07 -11.26
N LEU A 103 13.29 2.81 -11.63
CA LEU A 103 12.98 2.43 -13.01
C LEU A 103 11.60 2.96 -13.44
N PHE A 104 10.58 2.80 -12.60
CA PHE A 104 9.22 3.23 -12.94
C PHE A 104 9.08 4.75 -12.98
N TRP A 105 9.72 5.50 -12.08
CA TRP A 105 9.73 6.97 -12.07
C TRP A 105 10.86 7.62 -12.86
N TYR A 106 11.61 6.85 -13.66
CA TYR A 106 12.75 7.37 -14.42
C TYR A 106 12.43 8.62 -15.27
N SER A 107 11.27 8.61 -15.95
CA SER A 107 10.83 9.76 -16.77
C SER A 107 10.26 10.93 -15.98
N ALA A 108 10.00 10.77 -14.68
CA ALA A 108 9.28 11.73 -13.86
C ALA A 108 10.13 12.94 -13.51
N THR A 109 9.52 14.11 -13.62
CA THR A 109 10.19 15.39 -13.39
C THR A 109 10.44 15.58 -11.90
N LYS A 110 11.68 15.97 -11.54
CA LYS A 110 12.15 16.22 -10.17
C LYS A 110 12.02 15.01 -9.23
N TYR A 111 11.95 13.80 -9.76
CA TYR A 111 11.93 12.60 -8.95
C TYR A 111 13.25 12.47 -8.15
N PRO A 112 13.22 12.36 -6.81
CA PRO A 112 14.41 12.44 -5.96
C PRO A 112 15.13 11.10 -5.76
N LEU A 113 14.77 10.06 -6.51
CA LEU A 113 15.08 8.65 -6.24
C LEU A 113 14.32 8.12 -5.01
N SER A 114 14.23 6.80 -4.89
CA SER A 114 13.51 6.12 -3.81
C SER A 114 14.27 6.15 -2.48
N ILE A 115 15.59 6.34 -2.53
CA ILE A 115 16.49 6.44 -1.38
C ILE A 115 17.31 7.73 -1.55
N PRO A 116 17.37 8.61 -0.53
CA PRO A 116 16.79 8.48 0.81
C PRO A 116 15.25 8.60 0.85
N ILE A 117 14.62 7.97 1.85
CA ILE A 117 13.15 7.82 1.93
C ILE A 117 12.40 9.15 2.12
N THR A 118 12.95 10.10 2.89
CA THR A 118 12.23 11.35 3.22
C THR A 118 11.93 12.20 1.99
N PRO A 119 12.90 12.55 1.11
CA PRO A 119 12.58 13.26 -0.13
C PRO A 119 11.60 12.50 -1.03
N PHE A 120 11.67 11.16 -1.04
CA PHE A 120 10.73 10.34 -1.79
C PHE A 120 9.30 10.46 -1.24
N LYS A 121 9.12 10.35 0.09
CA LYS A 121 7.86 10.58 0.79
C LYS A 121 7.28 11.96 0.47
N ASP A 122 8.09 13.01 0.54
CA ASP A 122 7.68 14.39 0.22
C ASP A 122 7.22 14.50 -1.23
N TYR A 123 7.98 13.93 -2.17
CA TYR A 123 7.65 13.93 -3.58
C TYR A 123 6.33 13.19 -3.87
N ILE A 124 6.14 12.02 -3.29
CA ILE A 124 4.90 11.23 -3.47
C ILE A 124 3.71 11.98 -2.90
N THR A 125 3.84 12.52 -1.68
CA THR A 125 2.78 13.29 -1.01
C THR A 125 2.37 14.51 -1.83
N TYR A 126 3.35 15.27 -2.35
CA TYR A 126 3.11 16.44 -3.19
C TYR A 126 2.33 16.12 -4.47
N ASN A 127 2.62 14.96 -5.09
CA ASN A 127 1.98 14.53 -6.34
C ASN A 127 0.75 13.65 -6.11
N GLN A 128 0.34 13.44 -4.86
CA GLN A 128 -0.78 12.59 -4.52
C GLN A 128 -2.11 13.32 -4.77
N ILE A 129 -3.03 12.66 -5.44
CA ILE A 129 -4.41 13.13 -5.58
C ILE A 129 -5.33 12.30 -4.69
N GLY A 130 -6.26 12.99 -4.03
CA GLY A 130 -7.32 12.35 -3.27
C GLY A 130 -8.27 11.58 -4.19
N THR A 131 -8.90 10.55 -3.66
CA THR A 131 -9.96 9.82 -4.34
C THR A 131 -11.33 10.21 -3.78
N ASP A 132 -12.20 10.67 -4.67
CA ASP A 132 -13.59 10.94 -4.32
C ASP A 132 -14.47 9.68 -4.31
N TYR A 133 -14.03 8.62 -5.01
CA TYR A 133 -14.74 7.35 -5.11
C TYR A 133 -13.78 6.15 -5.03
N TYR A 134 -13.77 5.45 -3.89
CA TYR A 134 -13.07 4.19 -3.70
C TYR A 134 -14.06 3.09 -3.33
N TYR A 135 -14.21 2.10 -4.20
CA TYR A 135 -15.03 0.93 -3.93
C TYR A 135 -14.17 -0.22 -3.37
N ASN A 136 -14.56 -0.72 -2.21
CA ASN A 136 -14.03 -1.94 -1.61
C ASN A 136 -15.20 -2.90 -1.35
N ALA A 137 -15.14 -4.10 -1.93
CA ALA A 137 -16.20 -5.11 -1.78
C ALA A 137 -16.26 -5.72 -0.37
N THR A 138 -15.17 -5.64 0.39
CA THR A 138 -15.07 -6.15 1.76
C THR A 138 -14.57 -5.03 2.68
N PRO A 139 -15.36 -3.96 2.88
CA PRO A 139 -14.96 -2.86 3.74
C PRO A 139 -14.71 -3.38 5.16
N GLY A 140 -13.57 -3.01 5.73
CA GLY A 140 -13.16 -3.46 7.06
C GLY A 140 -12.35 -4.76 7.10
N SER A 141 -12.20 -5.46 5.98
CA SER A 141 -11.35 -6.64 5.90
C SER A 141 -10.06 -6.36 5.12
N ALA A 142 -8.94 -6.82 5.65
CA ALA A 142 -7.69 -6.93 4.92
C ALA A 142 -7.72 -8.16 4.00
N GLN A 143 -6.85 -8.21 2.98
CA GLN A 143 -6.72 -9.39 2.13
C GLN A 143 -6.42 -10.64 2.96
N ARG A 144 -5.61 -10.49 4.03
CA ARG A 144 -5.32 -11.58 4.96
C ARG A 144 -6.59 -12.07 5.67
N ASP A 145 -7.44 -11.16 6.14
CA ASP A 145 -8.70 -11.51 6.79
C ASP A 145 -9.60 -12.32 5.85
N VAL A 146 -9.72 -11.89 4.58
CA VAL A 146 -10.53 -12.62 3.58
C VAL A 146 -9.96 -14.02 3.33
N LYS A 147 -8.63 -14.15 3.16
CA LYS A 147 -7.98 -15.45 2.97
C LYS A 147 -8.13 -16.36 4.20
N SER A 148 -8.03 -15.80 5.40
CA SER A 148 -8.22 -16.51 6.67
C SER A 148 -9.67 -16.96 6.83
N ALA A 149 -10.64 -16.10 6.54
CA ALA A 149 -12.06 -16.44 6.57
C ALA A 149 -12.40 -17.59 5.60
N LEU A 150 -11.82 -17.60 4.40
CA LEU A 150 -11.98 -18.71 3.45
C LEU A 150 -11.41 -20.04 3.99
N ARG A 151 -10.24 -20.00 4.67
CA ARG A 151 -9.68 -21.21 5.32
C ARG A 151 -10.57 -21.73 6.44
N VAL A 152 -11.11 -20.84 7.28
CA VAL A 152 -12.06 -21.19 8.33
C VAL A 152 -13.34 -21.78 7.72
N TYR A 153 -13.85 -21.17 6.66
CA TYR A 153 -15.03 -21.66 5.95
C TYR A 153 -14.83 -23.08 5.41
N ASP A 154 -13.72 -23.35 4.73
CA ASP A 154 -13.39 -24.68 4.22
C ASP A 154 -13.24 -25.71 5.36
N ALA A 155 -12.65 -25.31 6.49
CA ALA A 155 -12.51 -26.16 7.67
C ALA A 155 -13.88 -26.50 8.30
N VAL A 156 -14.80 -25.54 8.37
CA VAL A 156 -16.17 -25.75 8.84
C VAL A 156 -16.93 -26.69 7.89
N LEU A 157 -16.80 -26.51 6.58
CA LEU A 157 -17.40 -27.42 5.60
C LEU A 157 -16.86 -28.86 5.72
N ALA A 158 -15.57 -29.03 6.02
CA ALA A 158 -14.99 -30.34 6.25
C ALA A 158 -15.56 -31.01 7.51
N LEU A 159 -15.65 -30.26 8.63
CA LEU A 159 -16.29 -30.75 9.86
C LEU A 159 -17.77 -31.09 9.64
N ALA A 160 -18.49 -30.27 8.89
CA ALA A 160 -19.91 -30.50 8.60
C ALA A 160 -20.13 -31.79 7.78
N LYS A 161 -19.19 -32.17 6.91
CA LYS A 161 -19.23 -33.45 6.17
C LYS A 161 -18.92 -34.66 7.04
N GLU A 162 -18.06 -34.50 8.06
CA GLU A 162 -17.79 -35.57 9.03
C GLU A 162 -19.00 -35.82 9.94
N TYR A 163 -19.83 -34.80 10.15
CA TYR A 163 -21.08 -34.91 10.88
C TYR A 163 -22.18 -35.54 10.00
N GLU A 164 -22.43 -36.83 10.21
CA GLU A 164 -23.63 -37.52 9.68
C GLU A 164 -24.43 -38.15 10.83
N PRO A 165 -25.77 -38.25 10.74
CA PRO A 165 -26.61 -38.89 11.77
C PRO A 165 -26.26 -40.36 12.05
N SER A 166 -25.70 -41.06 11.05
CA SER A 166 -25.16 -42.43 11.15
C SER A 166 -23.62 -42.47 11.23
N GLY A 167 -23.00 -41.30 11.43
CA GLY A 167 -21.57 -41.07 11.36
C GLY A 167 -20.81 -41.37 12.66
N PRO A 168 -19.59 -40.82 12.81
CA PRO A 168 -18.74 -41.06 13.99
C PRO A 168 -19.41 -40.64 15.30
N SER A 169 -19.00 -41.26 16.41
CA SER A 169 -19.53 -40.93 17.74
C SER A 169 -19.29 -39.46 18.10
N ALA A 170 -20.10 -38.93 19.02
CA ALA A 170 -19.97 -37.55 19.49
C ALA A 170 -18.55 -37.23 20.01
N GLU A 171 -17.89 -38.20 20.65
CA GLU A 171 -16.52 -38.08 21.14
C GLU A 171 -15.52 -37.93 20.00
N ARG A 172 -15.71 -38.69 18.92
CA ARG A 172 -14.84 -38.60 17.74
C ARG A 172 -15.00 -37.26 17.05
N PHE A 173 -16.23 -36.78 16.86
CA PHE A 173 -16.47 -35.45 16.32
C PHE A 173 -15.86 -34.34 17.21
N ALA A 174 -16.00 -34.45 18.53
CA ALA A 174 -15.40 -33.49 19.47
C ALA A 174 -13.87 -33.44 19.36
N GLN A 175 -13.22 -34.58 19.08
CA GLN A 175 -11.78 -34.63 18.83
C GLN A 175 -11.42 -33.93 17.51
N SER A 176 -12.10 -34.27 16.41
CA SER A 176 -11.89 -33.64 15.10
C SER A 176 -12.13 -32.13 15.13
N PHE A 177 -13.14 -31.68 15.88
CA PHE A 177 -13.41 -30.26 16.11
C PHE A 177 -12.23 -29.55 16.79
N ARG A 178 -11.70 -30.11 17.90
CA ARG A 178 -10.56 -29.51 18.62
C ARG A 178 -9.31 -29.43 17.75
N ASP A 179 -9.00 -30.51 17.04
CA ASP A 179 -7.84 -30.56 16.14
C ASP A 179 -7.96 -29.54 15.02
N THR A 180 -9.17 -29.35 14.49
CA THR A 180 -9.45 -28.37 13.44
C THR A 180 -9.38 -26.94 13.98
N TYR A 181 -10.00 -26.68 15.13
CA TYR A 181 -9.94 -25.38 15.79
C TYR A 181 -8.50 -24.94 16.05
N LEU A 182 -7.65 -25.84 16.57
CA LEU A 182 -6.23 -25.54 16.80
C LEU A 182 -5.46 -25.18 15.52
N LYS A 183 -5.86 -25.75 14.37
CA LYS A 183 -5.25 -25.41 13.06
C LYS A 183 -5.66 -24.02 12.57
N VAL A 184 -6.90 -23.61 12.81
CA VAL A 184 -7.46 -22.35 12.28
C VAL A 184 -7.57 -21.23 13.32
N GLN A 185 -7.12 -21.44 14.56
CA GLN A 185 -7.28 -20.46 15.65
C GLN A 185 -6.67 -19.08 15.34
N ASN A 186 -5.62 -19.02 14.52
CA ASN A 186 -4.96 -17.78 14.10
C ASN A 186 -5.62 -17.11 12.88
N ASP A 187 -6.70 -17.70 12.34
CA ASP A 187 -7.44 -17.21 11.18
C ASP A 187 -8.75 -16.50 11.55
N LEU A 188 -9.01 -16.29 12.85
CA LEU A 188 -10.20 -15.62 13.37
C LEU A 188 -9.97 -14.10 13.49
N GLY A 189 -9.61 -13.45 12.37
CA GLY A 189 -9.33 -12.01 12.32
C GLY A 189 -10.57 -11.14 12.56
N ASP A 190 -10.35 -9.95 13.13
CA ASP A 190 -11.43 -9.00 13.45
C ASP A 190 -11.67 -7.98 12.31
N PRO A 191 -12.86 -7.91 11.69
CA PRO A 191 -13.19 -6.87 10.72
C PRO A 191 -13.28 -5.47 11.37
N GLY A 192 -12.94 -4.43 10.63
CA GLY A 192 -13.14 -3.05 11.08
C GLY A 192 -12.05 -2.09 10.61
N PHE A 193 -11.63 -1.19 11.49
CA PHE A 193 -10.58 -0.24 11.16
C PHE A 193 -9.22 -0.94 11.08
N GLY A 194 -8.36 -0.44 10.18
CA GLY A 194 -6.97 -0.89 10.13
C GLY A 194 -6.24 -0.58 11.45
N PRO A 195 -5.15 -1.31 11.76
CA PRO A 195 -4.28 -0.90 12.85
C PRO A 195 -3.80 0.53 12.57
N VAL A 196 -4.05 1.44 13.51
CA VAL A 196 -3.48 2.79 13.46
C VAL A 196 -1.99 2.63 13.70
N ALA A 197 -1.14 3.24 12.87
CA ALA A 197 0.29 3.30 13.17
C ALA A 197 0.46 3.85 14.58
N SER A 198 1.38 3.27 15.36
CA SER A 198 1.67 3.81 16.67
C SER A 198 2.08 5.28 16.51
N LEU A 199 1.39 6.17 17.22
CA LEU A 199 1.72 7.59 17.27
C LEU A 199 2.88 7.85 18.24
N ASP A 200 3.51 6.81 18.79
CA ASP A 200 4.53 6.95 19.82
C ASP A 200 5.75 7.69 19.29
N THR A 201 6.14 7.48 18.03
CA THR A 201 7.27 8.17 17.40
C THR A 201 6.96 9.65 17.18
N GLU A 202 5.81 9.99 16.61
CA GLU A 202 5.38 11.37 16.40
C GLU A 202 5.20 12.09 17.74
N ARG A 203 4.61 11.41 18.74
CA ARG A 203 4.48 11.95 20.10
C ARG A 203 5.83 12.13 20.77
N ALA A 204 6.76 11.19 20.60
CA ALA A 204 8.12 11.32 21.12
C ALA A 204 8.84 12.51 20.48
N ASP A 205 8.71 12.70 19.16
CA ASP A 205 9.28 13.87 18.47
C ASP A 205 8.62 15.18 18.92
N VAL A 206 7.30 15.23 19.06
CA VAL A 206 6.62 16.41 19.63
C VAL A 206 7.12 16.70 21.05
N ASN A 207 7.25 15.68 21.90
CA ASN A 207 7.73 15.82 23.26
C ASN A 207 9.21 16.27 23.31
N ARG A 208 10.03 15.88 22.32
CA ARG A 208 11.46 16.28 22.25
C ARG A 208 11.65 17.73 21.76
N LEU A 209 10.66 18.34 21.09
CA LEU A 209 10.80 19.69 20.52
C LEU A 209 11.22 20.72 21.56
N ALA A 210 10.64 20.67 22.77
CA ALA A 210 10.97 21.60 23.84
C ALA A 210 12.44 21.46 24.27
N TYR A 211 12.93 20.22 24.38
CA TYR A 211 14.34 19.95 24.70
C TYR A 211 15.28 20.44 23.58
N ILE A 212 14.97 20.14 22.33
CA ILE A 212 15.77 20.60 21.17
C ILE A 212 15.82 22.13 21.12
N ALA A 213 14.67 22.79 21.27
CA ALA A 213 14.61 24.25 21.27
C ALA A 213 15.47 24.87 22.38
N ALA A 214 15.41 24.32 23.59
CA ALA A 214 16.24 24.76 24.72
C ALA A 214 17.73 24.52 24.47
N ALA A 215 18.11 23.35 23.94
CA ALA A 215 19.49 23.03 23.60
C ALA A 215 20.03 23.96 22.50
N GLN A 216 19.23 24.24 21.47
CA GLN A 216 19.58 25.15 20.38
C GLN A 216 19.76 26.59 20.87
N ALA A 217 18.87 27.07 21.75
CA ALA A 217 18.97 28.41 22.35
C ALA A 217 20.25 28.56 23.18
N ARG A 218 20.59 27.55 23.98
CA ARG A 218 21.85 27.53 24.75
C ARG A 218 23.07 27.55 23.84
N PHE A 219 23.12 26.69 22.82
CA PHE A 219 24.20 26.65 21.84
C PHE A 219 24.38 28.01 21.13
N ASN A 220 23.28 28.64 20.70
CA ASN A 220 23.33 29.95 20.05
C ASN A 220 23.86 31.04 21.00
N THR A 221 23.50 30.98 22.29
CA THR A 221 24.01 31.93 23.30
C THR A 221 25.51 31.78 23.48
N GLU A 222 26.00 30.54 23.65
CA GLU A 222 27.43 30.22 23.79
C GLU A 222 28.25 30.56 22.53
N ARG A 223 27.65 30.53 21.34
CA ARG A 223 28.31 30.94 20.09
C ARG A 223 28.38 32.46 19.90
N SER A 224 27.53 33.21 20.60
CA SER A 224 27.39 34.67 20.45
C SER A 224 28.19 35.46 21.48
N SER A 225 28.71 34.78 22.51
CA SER A 225 29.64 35.25 23.53
C SER A 225 31.09 34.99 23.13
#